data_AF-A0A930QDF4-F1
#
_entry.id   AF-A0A930QDF4-F1
#
_cell.length_a   1.000
_cell.length_b   1.000
_cell.length_c   1.000
_cell.angle_alpha   90.00
_cell.angle_beta   90.00
_cell.angle_gamma   90.00
#
_symmetry.space_group_name_H-M   'P 1'
#
loop_
_entity.id
_entity.type
_entity.pdbx_description
1 polymer ?
#
loop_
_entity_poly.entity_id
_entity_poly.type
_entity_poly.pdbx_seq_one_letter_code
_entity_poly.pdbx_strand_id
1 'polypeptide(L)'
;MDKNILSALKSLDVSTLSRADWIQVGMALKEEGYPCSIWDDWSQSDPRYHPGECEKKWAGFSGTATPVKGGTIVQMAKERGWTPCAEGAMAWDDTIEYDGNDGFNGFSPPDAWNPVQDLIDYLSLLFDPADRVGYVTGDVWQGGDGKWLPSKG
;
A
#
# COMPACT_ATOMS: atom_id res chain seq x y z
N MET A 1 -1.64 5.33 2.37
CA MET A 1 -0.33 4.91 1.81
C MET A 1 0.83 5.51 2.62
N ASP A 2 0.66 6.74 3.10
CA ASP A 2 1.62 7.56 3.87
C ASP A 2 2.22 6.89 5.12
N LYS A 3 1.44 6.04 5.81
CA LYS A 3 1.93 5.29 6.98
C LYS A 3 3.10 4.36 6.66
N ASN A 4 3.21 3.89 5.41
CA ASN A 4 4.25 2.95 5.00
C ASN A 4 5.60 3.63 4.74
N ILE A 5 5.61 4.88 4.22
CA ILE A 5 6.86 5.59 3.91
C ILE A 5 7.58 5.99 5.20
N LEU A 6 6.87 6.55 6.18
CA LEU A 6 7.47 6.92 7.46
C LEU A 6 7.92 5.70 8.27
N SER A 7 7.18 4.59 8.20
CA SER A 7 7.59 3.31 8.79
C SER A 7 8.88 2.80 8.15
N ALA A 8 8.96 2.81 6.81
CA ALA A 8 10.16 2.42 6.08
C ALA A 8 11.35 3.34 6.45
N LEU A 9 11.16 4.66 6.48
CA LEU A 9 12.20 5.63 6.83
C LEU A 9 12.78 5.36 8.23
N LYS A 10 11.93 5.08 9.23
CA LYS A 10 12.37 4.78 10.60
C LYS A 10 13.23 3.51 10.71
N SER A 11 13.06 2.56 9.80
CA SER A 11 13.88 1.35 9.76
C SER A 11 15.28 1.57 9.16
N LEU A 12 15.47 2.69 8.45
CA LEU A 12 16.75 3.03 7.85
C LEU A 12 17.64 3.73 8.87
N ASP A 13 18.76 3.07 9.21
CA ASP A 13 19.85 3.72 9.93
C ASP A 13 20.63 4.62 8.97
N VAL A 14 20.47 5.93 9.14
CA VAL A 14 21.12 6.96 8.32
C VAL A 14 22.65 6.84 8.31
N SER A 15 23.26 6.35 9.39
CA SER A 15 24.72 6.21 9.49
C SER A 15 25.27 5.16 8.51
N THR A 16 24.43 4.20 8.10
CA THR A 16 24.76 3.14 7.15
C THR A 16 24.60 3.57 5.69
N LEU A 17 23.97 4.73 5.43
CA LEU A 17 23.68 5.19 4.09
C LEU A 17 24.85 5.96 3.48
N SER A 18 24.97 5.83 2.15
CA SER A 18 25.85 6.70 1.37
C SER A 18 25.23 8.09 1.25
N ARG A 19 26.07 9.09 0.93
CA ARG A 19 25.56 10.45 0.65
C ARG A 19 24.55 10.47 -0.49
N ALA A 20 24.73 9.62 -1.50
CA ALA A 20 23.81 9.53 -2.63
C ALA A 20 22.44 9.01 -2.19
N ASP A 21 22.41 7.96 -1.37
CA ASP A 21 21.17 7.40 -0.83
C ASP A 21 20.47 8.39 0.09
N TRP A 22 21.23 9.07 0.95
CA TRP A 22 20.71 10.12 1.83
C TRP A 22 20.03 11.25 1.03
N ILE A 23 20.63 11.69 -0.08
CA ILE A 23 20.03 12.67 -0.99
C ILE A 23 18.77 12.12 -1.66
N GLN A 24 18.78 10.86 -2.10
CA GLN A 24 17.60 10.22 -2.70
C GLN A 24 16.43 10.13 -1.73
N VAL A 25 16.68 9.84 -0.44
CA VAL A 25 15.66 9.87 0.61
C VAL A 25 15.06 11.28 0.73
N GLY A 26 15.88 12.32 0.76
CA GLY A 26 15.41 13.71 0.81
C GLY A 26 14.57 14.10 -0.41
N MET A 27 15.00 13.71 -1.62
CA MET A 27 14.23 13.94 -2.86
C MET A 27 12.90 13.20 -2.84
N ALA A 28 12.88 11.94 -2.43
CA ALA A 28 11.67 11.13 -2.30
C ALA A 28 10.67 11.72 -1.31
N LEU A 29 11.14 12.16 -0.13
CA LEU A 29 10.27 12.79 0.86
C LEU A 29 9.63 14.08 0.33
N LYS A 30 10.40 14.89 -0.43
CA LYS A 30 9.89 16.12 -1.03
C LYS A 30 8.85 15.86 -2.11
N GLU A 31 9.09 14.87 -2.97
CA GLU A 31 8.18 14.47 -4.04
C GLU A 31 6.83 13.94 -3.48
N GLU A 32 6.88 13.25 -2.34
CA GLU A 32 5.70 12.75 -1.63
C GLU A 32 5.03 13.83 -0.75
N GLY A 33 5.54 15.07 -0.76
CA GLY A 33 4.93 16.21 -0.07
C GLY A 33 5.21 16.33 1.43
N TYR A 34 6.17 15.57 1.97
CA TYR A 34 6.57 15.70 3.37
C TYR A 34 7.35 17.00 3.62
N PRO A 35 7.29 17.59 4.83
CA PRO A 35 8.11 18.74 5.17
C PRO A 35 9.59 18.35 5.38
N CYS A 36 10.50 19.29 5.13
CA CYS A 36 11.95 19.10 5.32
C CYS A 36 12.31 18.66 6.74
N SER A 37 11.50 19.04 7.74
CA SER A 37 11.73 18.66 9.14
C SER A 37 11.76 17.14 9.35
N ILE A 38 10.94 16.36 8.61
CA ILE A 38 10.96 14.90 8.71
C ILE A 38 12.32 14.33 8.28
N TRP A 39 12.88 14.87 7.21
CA TRP A 39 14.20 14.45 6.72
C TRP A 39 15.32 14.93 7.65
N ASP A 40 15.21 16.15 8.18
CA ASP A 40 16.19 16.72 9.12
C ASP A 40 16.22 15.94 10.44
N ASP A 41 15.08 15.71 11.07
CA ASP A 41 14.95 14.95 12.33
C ASP A 41 15.51 13.52 12.18
N TRP A 42 15.22 12.86 11.06
CA TRP A 42 15.79 11.54 10.76
C TRP A 42 17.31 11.62 10.55
N SER A 43 17.80 12.66 9.87
CA SER A 43 19.22 12.86 9.58
C SER A 43 20.07 13.17 10.82
N GLN A 44 19.48 13.75 11.88
CA GLN A 44 20.17 14.04 13.15
C GLN A 44 20.71 12.79 13.85
N SER A 45 20.23 11.60 13.48
CA SER A 45 20.75 10.33 14.01
C SER A 45 22.12 9.94 13.43
N ASP A 46 22.60 10.61 12.37
CA ASP A 46 23.95 10.39 11.80
C ASP A 46 25.00 11.20 12.60
N PRO A 47 26.08 10.58 13.10
CA PRO A 47 27.20 11.31 13.69
C PRO A 47 27.85 12.35 12.76
N ARG A 48 27.67 12.23 11.44
CA ARG A 48 28.17 13.14 10.41
C ARG A 48 27.23 14.32 10.13
N TYR A 49 26.09 14.39 10.82
CA TYR A 49 25.08 15.43 10.64
C TYR A 49 25.61 16.82 11.01
N HIS A 50 25.24 17.82 10.21
CA HIS A 50 25.51 19.23 10.49
C HIS A 50 24.21 20.05 10.45
N PRO A 51 23.90 20.85 11.49
CA PRO A 51 22.71 21.68 11.51
C PRO A 51 22.58 22.59 10.28
N GLY A 52 21.39 22.58 9.65
CA GLY A 52 21.08 23.39 8.48
C GLY A 52 21.63 22.84 7.15
N GLU A 53 22.27 21.67 7.12
CA GLU A 53 22.66 21.03 5.85
C GLU A 53 21.43 20.55 5.07
N CYS A 54 20.47 19.92 5.77
CA CYS A 54 19.23 19.42 5.18
C CYS A 54 18.46 20.52 4.48
N GLU A 55 18.22 21.66 5.14
CA GLU A 55 17.47 22.79 4.57
C GLU A 55 18.13 23.33 3.29
N LYS A 56 19.46 23.48 3.30
CA LYS A 56 20.22 23.93 2.13
C LYS A 56 20.07 22.96 0.95
N LYS A 57 20.12 21.65 1.21
CA LYS A 57 19.93 20.62 0.18
C LYS A 57 18.49 20.58 -0.31
N TRP A 58 17.54 20.66 0.61
CA TRP A 58 16.11 20.62 0.35
C TRP A 58 15.66 21.75 -0.58
N ALA A 59 16.19 22.96 -0.39
CA ALA A 59 15.93 24.09 -1.27
C ALA A 59 16.41 23.85 -2.71
N GLY A 60 17.49 23.08 -2.89
CA GLY A 60 18.06 22.73 -4.18
C GLY A 60 17.37 21.58 -4.91
N PHE A 61 16.48 20.84 -4.25
CA PHE A 61 15.72 19.78 -4.90
C PHE A 61 14.65 20.37 -5.82
N SER A 62 14.77 20.12 -7.11
CA SER A 62 13.80 20.50 -8.14
C SER A 62 13.28 19.26 -8.87
N GLY A 63 12.06 19.35 -9.41
CA GLY A 63 11.45 18.25 -10.15
C GLY A 63 12.29 17.85 -11.35
N THR A 64 12.55 16.56 -11.50
CA THR A 64 13.25 15.95 -12.63
C THR A 64 12.26 15.21 -13.54
N ALA A 65 12.66 14.95 -14.79
CA ALA A 65 11.85 14.13 -15.70
C ALA A 65 11.69 12.66 -15.21
N THR A 66 12.62 12.21 -14.38
CA THR A 66 12.59 10.91 -13.67
C THR A 66 12.63 11.17 -12.16
N PRO A 67 11.48 11.48 -11.53
CA PRO A 67 11.42 11.83 -10.12
C PRO A 67 11.76 10.62 -9.24
N VAL A 68 12.52 10.87 -8.17
CA VAL A 68 12.72 9.91 -7.09
C VAL A 68 11.50 9.97 -6.19
N LYS A 69 10.75 8.87 -6.09
CA LYS A 69 9.48 8.78 -5.34
C LYS A 69 9.65 8.02 -4.03
N GLY A 70 8.61 8.01 -3.19
CA GLY A 70 8.57 7.27 -1.92
C GLY A 70 8.88 5.78 -2.06
N GLY A 71 8.62 5.20 -3.23
CA GLY A 71 9.02 3.83 -3.57
C GLY A 71 10.51 3.55 -3.39
N THR A 72 11.38 4.55 -3.56
CA THR A 72 12.83 4.44 -3.33
C THR A 72 13.15 4.20 -1.86
N ILE A 73 12.47 4.90 -0.94
CA ILE A 73 12.63 4.72 0.52
C ILE A 73 12.15 3.31 0.91
N VAL A 74 10.99 2.91 0.39
CA VAL A 74 10.42 1.58 0.60
C VAL A 74 11.37 0.48 0.11
N GLN A 75 11.97 0.67 -1.07
CA GLN A 75 12.91 -0.29 -1.64
C GLN A 75 14.20 -0.40 -0.79
N MET A 76 14.80 0.74 -0.41
CA MET A 76 15.98 0.76 0.46
C MET A 76 15.73 0.08 1.80
N ALA A 77 14.53 0.27 2.37
CA ALA A 77 14.13 -0.36 3.62
C ALA A 77 13.97 -1.88 3.45
N LYS A 78 13.30 -2.32 2.38
CA LYS A 78 13.14 -3.75 2.05
C LYS A 78 14.47 -4.47 1.90
N GLU A 79 15.44 -3.86 1.21
CA GLU A 79 16.79 -4.40 1.05
C GLU A 79 17.55 -4.57 2.37
N ARG A 80 17.12 -3.84 3.42
CA ARG A 80 17.65 -3.91 4.79
C ARG A 80 16.76 -4.73 5.74
N GLY A 81 15.83 -5.51 5.19
CA GLY A 81 15.00 -6.43 5.96
C GLY A 81 13.70 -5.84 6.52
N TRP A 82 13.34 -4.60 6.14
CA TRP A 82 12.02 -4.05 6.50
C TRP A 82 10.91 -4.70 5.67
N THR A 83 9.84 -5.12 6.34
CA THR A 83 8.65 -5.68 5.70
C THR A 83 7.44 -4.76 5.89
N PRO A 84 6.78 -4.31 4.81
CA PRO A 84 5.48 -3.64 4.93
C PRO A 84 4.47 -4.65 5.50
N CYS A 85 3.85 -4.32 6.64
CA CYS A 85 3.04 -5.22 7.47
C CYS A 85 3.86 -6.25 8.25
N ALA A 86 4.44 -5.82 9.37
CA ALA A 86 5.16 -6.71 10.31
C ALA A 86 4.26 -7.83 10.88
N GLU A 87 2.94 -7.63 10.89
CA GLU A 87 1.95 -8.62 11.34
C GLU A 87 1.63 -9.69 10.27
N GLY A 88 2.23 -9.59 9.07
CA GLY A 88 1.98 -10.49 7.96
C GLY A 88 0.78 -10.07 7.11
N ALA A 89 0.59 -10.77 5.98
CA ALA A 89 -0.66 -10.72 5.23
C ALA A 89 -1.63 -11.71 5.87
N MET A 90 -2.91 -11.35 5.97
CA MET A 90 -3.93 -12.29 6.41
C MET A 90 -3.95 -13.50 5.46
N ALA A 91 -4.02 -14.69 6.02
CA ALA A 91 -4.30 -15.90 5.27
C ALA A 91 -5.73 -15.87 4.72
N TRP A 92 -6.00 -16.68 3.70
CA TRP A 92 -7.34 -16.75 3.08
C TRP A 92 -8.42 -17.23 4.04
N ASP A 93 -8.03 -17.99 5.06
CA ASP A 93 -8.87 -18.56 6.10
C ASP A 93 -8.82 -17.78 7.43
N ASP A 94 -8.12 -16.65 7.49
CA ASP A 94 -8.13 -15.81 8.67
C ASP A 94 -9.51 -15.18 8.90
N THR A 95 -9.94 -15.17 10.16
CA THR A 95 -11.22 -14.55 10.54
C THR A 95 -11.07 -13.03 10.52
N ILE A 96 -11.90 -12.36 9.73
CA ILE A 96 -12.01 -10.90 9.74
C ILE A 96 -12.88 -10.52 10.95
N GLU A 97 -12.28 -9.91 11.96
CA GLU A 97 -13.01 -9.34 13.09
C GLU A 97 -13.48 -7.92 12.77
N TYR A 98 -14.69 -7.56 13.23
CA TYR A 98 -15.21 -6.20 13.10
C TYR A 98 -14.49 -5.28 14.11
N ASP A 99 -13.68 -4.36 13.60
CA ASP A 99 -12.86 -3.40 14.36
C ASP A 99 -13.63 -2.12 14.77
N GLY A 100 -14.96 -2.11 14.61
CA GLY A 100 -15.81 -0.98 14.99
C GLY A 100 -15.97 0.05 13.86
N ASN A 101 -16.37 1.27 14.23
CA ASN A 101 -16.72 2.33 13.27
C ASN A 101 -15.50 2.96 12.56
N ASP A 102 -14.30 2.73 13.08
CA ASP A 102 -13.03 3.22 12.50
C ASP A 102 -12.44 2.24 11.45
N GLY A 103 -13.13 1.13 11.23
CA GLY A 103 -12.77 0.08 10.29
C GLY A 103 -13.19 0.30 8.85
N PHE A 104 -12.92 -0.70 8.00
CA PHE A 104 -13.44 -0.73 6.64
C PHE A 104 -14.97 -0.87 6.68
N ASN A 105 -15.68 0.26 6.55
CA ASN A 105 -17.15 0.33 6.56
C ASN A 105 -17.81 -0.20 5.27
N GLY A 106 -17.11 -1.07 4.52
CA GLY A 106 -17.56 -1.60 3.24
C GLY A 106 -17.14 -0.77 2.04
N PHE A 107 -17.47 -1.29 0.86
CA PHE A 107 -17.33 -0.58 -0.40
C PHE A 107 -18.40 0.51 -0.49
N SER A 108 -17.98 1.77 -0.62
CA SER A 108 -18.88 2.87 -0.95
C SER A 108 -18.91 3.00 -2.48
N PRO A 109 -19.98 2.55 -3.15
CA PRO A 109 -20.01 2.62 -4.60
C PRO A 109 -20.02 4.07 -5.09
N PRO A 110 -19.36 4.37 -6.22
CA PRO A 110 -19.46 5.68 -6.84
C PRO A 110 -20.88 5.95 -7.34
N ASP A 111 -21.27 7.22 -7.45
CA ASP A 111 -22.61 7.64 -7.88
C ASP A 111 -23.04 7.08 -9.26
N ALA A 112 -22.07 6.79 -10.13
CA ALA A 112 -22.29 6.24 -11.46
C ALA A 112 -22.24 4.70 -11.51
N TRP A 113 -22.26 4.01 -10.37
CA TRP A 113 -22.14 2.55 -10.34
C TRP A 113 -23.40 1.87 -10.89
N ASN A 114 -23.22 1.04 -11.91
CA ASN A 114 -24.29 0.21 -12.48
C ASN A 114 -23.94 -1.27 -12.31
N PRO A 115 -24.27 -1.87 -11.14
CA PRO A 115 -23.84 -3.23 -10.81
C PRO A 115 -24.36 -4.29 -11.77
N VAL A 116 -25.52 -4.05 -12.39
CA VAL A 116 -26.10 -4.97 -13.38
C VAL A 116 -25.25 -4.97 -14.65
N GLN A 117 -24.85 -3.79 -15.14
CA GLN A 117 -24.02 -3.69 -16.34
C GLN A 117 -22.62 -4.26 -16.08
N ASP A 118 -22.03 -3.96 -14.91
CA ASP A 118 -20.72 -4.49 -14.54
C ASP A 118 -20.71 -6.03 -14.51
N LEU A 119 -21.77 -6.65 -13.98
CA LEU A 119 -21.91 -8.11 -13.97
C LEU A 119 -22.05 -8.68 -15.39
N ILE A 120 -22.82 -8.01 -16.26
CA ILE A 120 -22.96 -8.40 -17.67
C ILE A 120 -21.60 -8.33 -18.38
N ASP A 121 -20.88 -7.23 -18.18
CA ASP A 121 -19.58 -7.01 -18.82
C ASP A 121 -18.55 -8.03 -18.33
N TYR A 122 -18.51 -8.29 -17.02
CA TYR A 122 -17.64 -9.30 -16.42
C TYR A 122 -17.86 -10.70 -17.01
N LEU A 123 -19.12 -11.14 -17.07
CA LEU A 123 -19.47 -12.44 -17.63
C LEU A 123 -19.14 -12.52 -19.13
N SER A 124 -19.42 -11.45 -19.87
CA SER A 124 -19.18 -11.40 -21.32
C SER A 124 -17.70 -11.33 -21.68
N LEU A 125 -16.85 -10.84 -20.78
CA LEU A 125 -15.40 -10.80 -20.97
C LEU A 125 -14.73 -12.15 -20.68
N LEU A 126 -15.27 -12.92 -19.73
CA LEU A 126 -14.65 -14.16 -19.28
C LEU A 126 -15.16 -15.42 -19.98
N PHE A 127 -16.38 -15.39 -20.50
CA PHE A 127 -17.05 -16.56 -21.04
C PHE A 127 -17.53 -16.33 -22.47
N ASP A 128 -17.57 -17.40 -23.25
CA ASP A 128 -18.14 -17.36 -24.59
C ASP A 128 -19.68 -17.33 -24.52
N PRO A 129 -20.38 -16.78 -25.53
CA PRO A 129 -21.85 -16.76 -25.56
C PRO A 129 -22.53 -18.13 -25.49
N ALA A 130 -21.80 -19.21 -25.75
CA ALA A 130 -22.28 -20.58 -25.70
C ALA A 130 -22.07 -21.25 -24.32
N ASP A 131 -21.29 -20.64 -23.43
CA ASP A 131 -20.99 -21.19 -22.12
C ASP A 131 -22.20 -21.14 -21.20
N ARG A 132 -22.38 -22.20 -20.41
CA ARG A 132 -23.39 -22.26 -19.35
C ARG A 132 -22.75 -21.90 -18.02
N VAL A 133 -22.94 -20.66 -17.59
CA VAL A 133 -22.43 -20.15 -16.31
C VAL A 133 -23.51 -20.29 -15.23
N GLY A 134 -23.19 -21.01 -14.15
CA GLY A 134 -24.00 -21.02 -12.93
C GLY A 134 -23.41 -20.05 -11.91
N TYR A 135 -24.23 -19.17 -11.34
CA TYR A 135 -23.86 -18.30 -10.23
C TYR A 135 -24.93 -18.34 -9.15
N VAL A 136 -24.52 -18.16 -7.90
CA VAL A 136 -25.35 -18.36 -6.71
C VAL A 136 -25.65 -17.00 -6.11
N THR A 137 -26.92 -16.64 -6.01
CA THR A 137 -27.37 -15.34 -5.47
C THR A 137 -27.94 -15.44 -4.06
N GLY A 138 -28.04 -16.67 -3.52
CA GLY A 138 -28.58 -16.96 -2.19
C GLY A 138 -27.58 -17.69 -1.29
N ASP A 139 -28.06 -18.14 -0.14
CA ASP A 139 -27.24 -18.79 0.88
C ASP A 139 -26.66 -20.14 0.41
N VAL A 140 -25.49 -20.50 0.94
CA VAL A 140 -24.92 -21.84 0.79
C VAL A 140 -25.13 -22.62 2.08
N TRP A 141 -25.32 -23.94 1.99
CA TRP A 141 -25.41 -24.81 3.17
C TRP A 141 -24.44 -25.97 3.09
N GLN A 142 -24.08 -26.52 4.25
CA GLN A 142 -23.20 -27.68 4.32
C GLN A 142 -24.01 -28.98 4.31
N GLY A 143 -23.73 -29.86 3.34
CA GLY A 143 -24.31 -31.19 3.25
C GLY A 143 -23.79 -32.13 4.35
N GLY A 144 -24.45 -33.27 4.54
CA GLY A 144 -24.03 -34.29 5.51
C GLY A 144 -22.66 -34.92 5.23
N ASP A 145 -22.11 -34.71 4.03
CA ASP A 145 -20.76 -35.08 3.62
C ASP A 145 -19.72 -33.96 3.84
N GLY A 146 -20.12 -32.84 4.46
CA GLY A 146 -19.26 -31.70 4.76
C GLY A 146 -19.03 -30.74 3.59
N LYS A 147 -19.63 -30.98 2.41
CA LYS A 147 -19.46 -30.10 1.25
C LYS A 147 -20.46 -28.93 1.29
N TRP A 148 -19.98 -27.74 0.95
CA TRP A 148 -20.84 -26.58 0.74
C TRP A 148 -21.58 -26.70 -0.59
N LEU A 149 -22.90 -26.61 -0.54
CA LEU A 149 -23.80 -26.70 -1.68
C LEU A 149 -24.56 -25.38 -1.84
N PRO A 150 -24.77 -24.92 -3.08
CA PRO A 150 -25.56 -23.72 -3.34
C PRO A 150 -27.03 -23.95 -3.02
N SER A 151 -27.70 -22.91 -2.53
CA SER A 151 -29.15 -22.93 -2.52
C SER A 151 -29.71 -23.14 -3.92
N LYS A 152 -30.75 -23.97 -4.04
CA LYS A 152 -31.48 -24.10 -5.30
C LYS A 152 -31.97 -22.71 -5.70
N GLY A 153 -31.37 -22.16 -6.75
CA GLY A 153 -31.91 -21.04 -7.51
C GLY A 153 -33.13 -21.45 -8.31
#